data_AF-A0AA40HWG9-F1
#
_entry.id   AF-A0AA40HWG9-F1
#
_cell.length_a   1.000
_cell.length_b   1.000
_cell.length_c   1.000
_cell.angle_alpha   90.00
_cell.angle_beta   90.00
_cell.angle_gamma   90.00
#
_symmetry.space_group_name_H-M   'P 1'
#
loop_
_entity.id
_entity.type
_entity.pdbx_description
1 polymer ?
#
loop_
_entity_poly.entity_id
_entity_poly.type
_entity_poly.pdbx_seq_one_letter_code
_entity_poly.pdbx_strand_id
1 'polypeptide(L)'
;MDEYEQVLVAEPIAKDPFPHLPRSTFVLDKFKLKYCNKELLSLALPYFWEHFDKDSRSLRYSEYCFPEELTQTFMICNLITGMFQWLDKLRKNSFASAILFETNRSSISGVWVFQGQELAFPLTPDWQVDY
;
A
#
# COMPACT_ATOMS: atom_id res chain seq x y z
N MET A 1 -12.16 17.35 27.61
CA MET A 1 -11.74 15.97 27.30
C MET A 1 -12.72 15.54 26.25
N ASP A 2 -12.30 15.77 25.03
CA ASP A 2 -13.18 16.26 23.98
C ASP A 2 -13.70 15.10 23.13
N GLU A 3 -14.95 15.19 22.70
CA GLU A 3 -15.71 14.14 21.99
C GLU A 3 -14.98 13.49 20.81
N TYR A 4 -13.95 14.13 20.23
CA TYR A 4 -13.13 13.57 19.16
C TYR A 4 -12.37 12.29 19.59
N GLU A 5 -11.93 12.21 20.85
CA GLU A 5 -11.22 11.04 21.37
C GLU A 5 -12.17 9.86 21.61
N GLN A 6 -13.45 10.13 21.93
CA GLN A 6 -14.44 9.09 22.16
C GLN A 6 -14.96 8.47 20.85
N VAL A 7 -15.01 9.23 19.75
CA VAL A 7 -15.40 8.72 18.43
C VAL A 7 -14.31 7.82 17.82
N LEU A 8 -13.03 8.13 18.05
CA LEU A 8 -11.90 7.30 17.58
C LEU A 8 -11.81 5.94 18.30
N VAL A 9 -12.37 5.83 19.51
CA VAL A 9 -12.32 4.60 20.33
C VAL A 9 -13.49 3.64 20.02
N ALA A 10 -14.51 4.10 19.30
CA ALA A 10 -15.71 3.32 18.99
C ALA A 10 -15.68 2.61 17.62
N GLU A 11 -14.61 2.75 16.84
CA GLU A 11 -14.45 1.86 15.70
C GLU A 11 -14.15 0.45 16.23
N PRO A 12 -14.94 -0.57 15.88
CA PRO A 12 -14.67 -1.93 16.30
C PRO A 12 -13.23 -2.23 15.88
N ILE A 13 -12.40 -2.66 16.84
CA ILE A 13 -11.05 -3.14 16.59
C ILE A 13 -11.21 -4.23 15.53
N ALA A 14 -11.01 -3.84 14.27
CA ALA A 14 -11.13 -4.73 13.14
C ALA A 14 -10.15 -5.86 13.47
N LYS A 15 -10.71 -7.07 13.65
CA LYS A 15 -9.90 -8.27 13.86
C LYS A 15 -8.81 -8.20 12.81
N ASP A 16 -7.55 -8.19 13.25
CA ASP A 16 -6.42 -8.16 12.33
C ASP A 16 -6.71 -9.23 11.27
N PRO A 17 -6.74 -8.90 9.98
CA PRO A 17 -7.08 -9.87 8.95
C PRO A 17 -5.90 -10.78 8.62
N PHE A 18 -4.71 -10.55 9.19
CA PHE A 18 -3.49 -11.32 8.93
C PHE A 18 -2.99 -12.28 10.04
N PRO A 19 -3.69 -12.58 11.16
CA PRO A 19 -3.13 -13.34 12.29
C PRO A 19 -2.96 -14.83 11.98
N HIS A 20 -3.56 -15.32 10.89
CA HIS A 20 -3.40 -16.69 10.41
C HIS A 20 -2.16 -16.87 9.51
N LEU A 21 -1.48 -15.77 9.15
CA LEU A 21 -0.34 -15.84 8.25
C LEU A 21 0.97 -16.04 9.01
N PRO A 22 1.91 -16.81 8.43
CA PRO A 22 3.20 -17.06 9.04
C PRO A 22 3.90 -15.74 9.35
N ARG A 23 4.54 -15.68 10.52
CA ARG A 23 5.26 -14.50 10.99
C ARG A 23 6.41 -14.23 10.03
N SER A 24 6.23 -13.26 9.14
CA SER A 24 7.21 -12.95 8.09
C SER A 24 8.57 -12.60 8.71
N THR A 25 9.64 -13.18 8.17
CA THR A 25 11.02 -12.81 8.56
C THR A 25 11.37 -11.41 8.06
N PHE A 26 10.63 -10.90 7.07
CA PHE A 26 10.83 -9.59 6.48
C PHE A 26 10.20 -8.47 7.32
N VAL A 27 11.06 -7.59 7.85
CA VAL A 27 10.64 -6.40 8.60
C VAL A 27 10.39 -5.25 7.63
N LEU A 28 9.11 -5.00 7.33
CA LEU A 28 8.69 -3.98 6.38
C LEU A 28 9.15 -2.57 6.77
N ASP A 29 9.11 -2.21 8.06
CA ASP A 29 9.53 -0.88 8.51
C ASP A 29 11.01 -0.59 8.21
N LYS A 30 11.88 -1.61 8.36
CA LYS A 30 13.31 -1.47 7.99
C LYS A 30 13.48 -1.27 6.50
N PHE A 31 12.68 -1.97 5.69
CA PHE A 31 12.68 -1.77 4.24
C PHE A 31 12.18 -0.37 3.86
N LYS A 32 11.05 0.09 4.42
CA LYS A 32 10.50 1.43 4.20
C LYS A 32 11.51 2.52 4.54
N LEU A 33 12.20 2.39 5.68
CA LEU A 33 13.22 3.34 6.10
C LEU A 33 14.41 3.37 5.14
N LYS A 34 14.83 2.23 4.60
CA LYS A 34 15.85 2.17 3.54
C LYS A 34 15.35 2.71 2.21
N TYR A 35 14.11 2.42 1.83
CA TYR A 35 13.49 2.88 0.59
C TYR A 35 13.39 4.41 0.53
N CYS A 36 12.98 5.06 1.63
CA CYS A 36 12.85 6.52 1.68
C CYS A 36 14.18 7.26 1.87
N ASN A 37 15.15 6.68 2.57
CA ASN A 37 16.38 7.39 2.96
C ASN A 37 17.62 7.04 2.14
N LYS A 38 17.59 5.97 1.33
CA LYS A 38 18.74 5.49 0.55
C LYS A 38 18.41 5.38 -0.94
N GLU A 39 19.46 5.22 -1.75
CA GLU A 39 19.29 4.98 -3.19
C GLU A 39 18.51 3.68 -3.46
N LEU A 40 17.43 3.82 -4.22
CA LEU A 40 16.51 2.73 -4.54
C LEU A 40 17.21 1.58 -5.29
N LEU A 41 17.93 1.92 -6.36
CA LEU A 41 18.56 0.96 -7.26
C LEU A 41 19.75 0.24 -6.62
N SER A 42 20.57 0.99 -5.89
CA SER A 42 21.85 0.51 -5.37
C SER A 42 21.73 -0.23 -4.03
N LEU A 43 20.75 0.12 -3.20
CA LEU A 43 20.69 -0.32 -1.80
C LEU A 43 19.33 -0.88 -1.37
N ALA A 44 18.23 -0.22 -1.74
CA ALA A 44 16.91 -0.67 -1.27
C ALA A 44 16.41 -1.92 -2.01
N LEU A 45 16.60 -2.00 -3.33
CA LEU A 45 16.19 -3.17 -4.13
C LEU A 45 17.01 -4.43 -3.82
N PRO A 46 18.35 -4.40 -3.72
CA PRO A 46 19.12 -5.57 -3.31
C PRO A 46 18.69 -6.06 -1.92
N TYR A 47 18.55 -5.14 -0.96
CA TYR A 47 18.07 -5.47 0.39
C TYR A 47 16.66 -6.05 0.39
N PHE A 48 15.78 -5.57 -0.50
CA PHE A 48 14.46 -6.15 -0.68
C PHE A 48 14.58 -7.60 -1.12
N TRP A 49 15.25 -7.87 -2.24
CA TRP A 49 15.35 -9.22 -2.80
C TRP A 49 16.08 -10.21 -1.90
N GLU A 50 17.08 -9.78 -1.11
CA GLU A 50 17.79 -10.63 -0.14
C GLU A 50 16.92 -11.04 1.05
N HIS A 51 16.03 -10.16 1.51
CA HIS A 51 15.20 -10.42 2.68
C HIS A 51 13.72 -10.70 2.35
N PHE A 52 13.34 -10.68 1.07
CA PHE A 52 11.97 -10.86 0.65
C PHE A 52 11.51 -12.30 0.89
N ASP A 53 10.53 -12.42 1.77
CA ASP A 53 9.90 -13.69 2.16
C ASP A 53 8.74 -13.98 1.19
N LYS A 54 9.00 -14.80 0.17
CA LYS A 54 8.02 -15.13 -0.88
C LYS A 54 6.83 -15.93 -0.36
N ASP A 55 7.00 -16.68 0.72
CA ASP A 55 5.94 -17.49 1.32
C ASP A 55 4.97 -16.64 2.14
N SER A 56 5.49 -15.62 2.84
CA SER A 56 4.70 -14.78 3.73
C SER A 56 4.21 -13.48 3.09
N ARG A 57 4.76 -13.06 1.94
CA ARG A 57 4.42 -11.80 1.28
C ARG A 57 4.27 -11.98 -0.22
N SER A 58 3.31 -11.26 -0.79
CA SER A 58 3.09 -11.21 -2.24
C SER A 58 3.42 -9.83 -2.81
N LEU A 59 3.98 -9.84 -4.03
CA LEU A 59 4.19 -8.66 -4.85
C LEU A 59 3.09 -8.60 -5.91
N ARG A 60 2.42 -7.46 -6.04
CA ARG A 60 1.34 -7.24 -7.00
C ARG A 60 1.63 -6.00 -7.83
N TYR A 61 1.46 -6.11 -9.14
CA TYR A 61 1.45 -4.98 -10.05
C TYR A 61 0.02 -4.49 -10.22
N SER A 62 -0.19 -3.18 -10.18
CA SER A 62 -1.47 -2.53 -10.45
C SER A 62 -1.30 -1.50 -11.55
N GLU A 63 -2.26 -1.44 -12.46
CA GLU A 63 -2.37 -0.40 -13.47
C GLU A 63 -3.79 0.13 -13.46
N TYR A 64 -3.95 1.45 -13.49
CA TYR A 64 -5.27 2.07 -13.43
C TYR A 64 -6.05 1.80 -14.71
N CYS A 65 -7.21 1.16 -14.57
CA CYS A 65 -8.00 0.68 -15.72
C CYS A 65 -8.68 1.80 -16.52
N PHE A 66 -8.84 3.00 -15.95
CA PHE A 66 -9.58 4.11 -16.56
C PHE A 66 -8.71 5.33 -16.86
N PRO A 67 -7.64 5.22 -17.68
CA PRO A 67 -6.73 6.32 -17.95
C PRO A 67 -7.39 7.53 -18.63
N GLU A 68 -8.60 7.38 -19.17
CA GLU A 68 -9.39 8.46 -19.78
C GLU A 68 -9.93 9.47 -18.75
N GLU A 69 -10.09 9.07 -17.48
CA GLU A 69 -10.50 9.96 -16.39
C GLU A 69 -9.32 10.77 -15.81
N LEU A 70 -8.10 10.32 -16.11
CA LEU A 70 -6.86 10.93 -15.65
C LEU A 70 -6.57 12.18 -16.50
N THR A 71 -7.10 13.31 -16.05
CA THR A 71 -7.07 14.58 -16.78
C THR A 71 -5.86 15.46 -16.42
N GLN A 72 -5.69 15.79 -15.13
CA GLN A 72 -4.64 16.70 -14.68
C GLN A 72 -3.76 16.05 -13.61
N THR A 73 -2.44 16.19 -13.74
CA THR A 73 -1.43 15.61 -12.82
C THR A 73 -1.74 15.89 -11.35
N PHE A 74 -2.20 17.10 -10.98
CA PHE A 74 -2.57 17.38 -9.59
C PHE A 74 -3.82 16.63 -9.12
N MET A 75 -4.83 16.43 -9.99
CA MET A 75 -6.04 15.68 -9.67
C MET A 75 -5.70 14.21 -9.44
N ILE A 76 -4.79 13.68 -10.26
CA ILE A 76 -4.31 12.31 -10.15
C ILE A 76 -3.54 12.11 -8.84
N CYS A 77 -2.65 13.03 -8.50
CA CYS A 77 -1.96 13.01 -7.21
C CYS A 77 -2.94 13.05 -6.03
N ASN A 78 -4.02 13.84 -6.12
CA ASN A 78 -5.07 13.89 -5.09
C ASN A 78 -5.84 12.56 -4.99
N LEU A 79 -6.14 11.91 -6.12
CA LEU A 79 -6.81 10.62 -6.16
C LEU A 79 -5.96 9.52 -5.49
N ILE A 80 -4.67 9.44 -5.87
CA ILE A 80 -3.71 8.50 -5.26
C ILE A 80 -3.58 8.76 -3.75
N THR A 81 -3.46 10.03 -3.35
CA THR A 81 -3.34 10.40 -1.94
C THR A 81 -4.59 10.07 -1.15
N GLY A 82 -5.78 10.30 -1.72
CA GLY A 82 -7.06 9.91 -1.12
C GLY A 82 -7.14 8.42 -0.89
N MET A 83 -6.81 7.59 -1.89
CA MET A 83 -6.75 6.14 -1.74
C MET A 83 -5.81 5.72 -0.59
N PHE A 84 -4.63 6.33 -0.48
CA PHE A 84 -3.70 6.01 0.62
C PHE A 84 -4.20 6.41 2.01
N GLN A 85 -5.01 7.48 2.12
CA GLN A 85 -5.65 7.85 3.39
C GLN A 85 -6.68 6.80 3.83
N TRP A 86 -7.48 6.30 2.89
CA TRP A 86 -8.43 5.21 3.16
C TRP A 86 -7.72 3.92 3.57
N LEU A 87 -6.56 3.64 2.98
CA LEU A 87 -5.74 2.47 3.28
C LEU A 87 -4.77 2.67 4.46
N ASP A 88 -4.91 3.71 5.28
CA ASP A 88 -3.97 4.00 6.37
C ASP A 88 -3.86 2.83 7.38
N LYS A 89 -4.97 2.14 7.65
CA LYS A 89 -4.98 0.94 8.50
C LYS A 89 -4.17 -0.22 7.89
N LEU A 90 -4.19 -0.36 6.57
CA LEU A 90 -3.47 -1.40 5.82
C LEU A 90 -1.96 -1.14 5.78
N ARG A 91 -1.53 0.13 5.92
CA ARG A 91 -0.12 0.55 5.83
C ARG A 91 0.81 -0.16 6.80
N LYS A 92 0.32 -0.70 7.92
CA LYS A 92 1.16 -1.42 8.90
C LYS A 92 1.71 -2.72 8.31
N ASN A 93 0.90 -3.41 7.51
CA ASN A 93 1.20 -4.73 6.98
C ASN A 93 1.47 -4.71 5.47
N SER A 94 1.24 -3.58 4.79
CA SER A 94 1.50 -3.39 3.36
C SER A 94 2.45 -2.24 3.04
N PHE A 95 3.02 -2.31 1.85
CA PHE A 95 3.76 -1.21 1.23
C PHE A 95 3.30 -1.06 -0.21
N ALA A 96 3.17 0.18 -0.67
CA ALA A 96 2.78 0.49 -2.03
C ALA A 96 3.68 1.61 -2.56
N SER A 97 4.02 1.52 -3.83
CA SER A 97 4.68 2.58 -4.58
C SER A 97 3.88 2.80 -5.85
N ALA A 98 3.20 3.94 -5.94
CA ALA A 98 2.45 4.36 -7.12
C ALA A 98 3.24 5.44 -7.86
N ILE A 99 3.28 5.34 -9.19
CA ILE A 99 4.00 6.24 -10.08
C ILE A 99 2.99 6.75 -11.11
N LEU A 100 2.98 8.07 -11.27
CA LEU A 100 2.26 8.73 -12.34
C LEU A 100 3.19 8.85 -13.56
N PHE A 101 2.73 8.35 -14.70
CA PHE A 101 3.37 8.52 -15.99
C PHE A 101 2.61 9.56 -16.82
N GLU A 102 3.31 10.60 -17.25
CA GLU A 102 2.77 11.66 -18.11
C GLU A 102 3.57 11.63 -19.42
N THR A 103 3.00 11.03 -20.48
CA THR A 103 3.66 10.97 -21.80
C THR A 103 2.75 11.52 -22.90
N ASN A 104 1.46 11.16 -22.92
CA ASN A 104 0.44 11.68 -23.85
C ASN A 104 -0.98 11.40 -23.32
N ARG A 105 -1.14 10.27 -22.61
CA ARG A 105 -2.26 9.96 -21.71
C ARG A 105 -1.67 9.73 -20.34
N SER A 106 -2.27 10.29 -19.31
CA SER A 106 -1.83 10.03 -17.95
C SER A 106 -2.14 8.58 -17.59
N SER A 107 -1.18 7.88 -17.00
CA SER A 107 -1.38 6.53 -16.48
C SER A 107 -0.82 6.44 -15.06
N ILE A 108 -1.49 5.67 -14.21
CA ILE A 108 -1.00 5.35 -12.88
C ILE A 108 -0.62 3.87 -12.90
N SER A 109 0.65 3.61 -12.62
CA SER A 109 1.13 2.25 -12.40
C SER A 109 1.70 2.17 -11.00
N GLY A 110 1.47 1.04 -10.34
CA GLY A 110 1.86 0.84 -8.96
C GLY A 110 2.35 -0.57 -8.70
N VAL A 111 3.22 -0.67 -7.70
CA VAL A 111 3.67 -1.95 -7.16
C VAL A 111 3.29 -2.00 -5.70
N TRP A 112 2.63 -3.10 -5.31
CA TRP A 112 2.14 -3.36 -3.98
C TRP A 112 2.82 -4.57 -3.39
N VAL A 113 3.11 -4.50 -2.10
CA VAL A 113 3.61 -5.59 -1.29
C VAL A 113 2.60 -5.80 -0.17
N PHE A 114 1.96 -6.96 -0.17
CA PHE A 114 1.01 -7.35 0.87
C PHE A 114 1.58 -8.45 1.75
N GLN A 115 1.09 -8.52 2.99
CA GLN A 115 1.28 -9.69 3.83
C GLN A 115 0.27 -10.77 3.40
N GLY A 116 0.75 -11.96 3.12
CA GLY A 116 -0.03 -13.07 2.58
C GLY A 116 0.02 -13.19 1.06
N GLN A 117 -0.54 -14.29 0.56
CA GLN A 117 -0.60 -14.61 -0.87
C GLN A 117 -1.81 -13.99 -1.58
N GLU A 118 -2.86 -13.68 -0.82
CA GLU A 118 -4.09 -13.13 -1.36
C GLU A 118 -4.04 -11.60 -1.46
N LEU A 119 -4.91 -11.03 -2.29
CA LEU A 119 -5.10 -9.58 -2.34
C LEU A 119 -5.62 -9.09 -0.99
N ALA A 120 -5.06 -7.99 -0.49
CA ALA A 120 -5.49 -7.45 0.79
C ALA A 120 -6.88 -6.78 0.72
N PHE A 121 -7.24 -6.19 -0.42
CA PHE A 121 -8.51 -5.47 -0.61
C PHE A 121 -9.77 -6.29 -0.28
N PRO A 122 -9.93 -7.54 -0.71
CA PRO A 122 -11.11 -8.35 -0.34
C PRO A 122 -11.17 -8.75 1.14
N LEU A 123 -10.10 -8.59 1.92
CA LEU A 123 -10.07 -9.02 3.33
C LEU A 123 -10.95 -8.16 4.24
N THR A 124 -11.17 -6.89 3.87
CA THR A 124 -11.98 -5.96 4.66
C THR A 124 -12.85 -5.13 3.72
N PRO A 125 -14.17 -5.00 3.97
CA PRO A 125 -15.04 -4.17 3.14
C PRO A 125 -14.61 -2.70 3.10
N ASP A 126 -13.93 -2.21 4.14
CA ASP A 126 -13.37 -0.85 4.21
C ASP A 126 -12.28 -0.57 3.16
N TRP A 127 -11.68 -1.61 2.56
CA TRP A 127 -10.61 -1.49 1.56
C TRP A 127 -11.08 -1.79 0.15
N GLN A 128 -12.38 -2.03 -0.06
CA GLN A 128 -12.95 -2.37 -1.36
C GLN A 128 -13.37 -1.14 -2.18
N VAL A 129 -13.08 0.07 -1.69
CA VAL A 129 -13.39 1.31 -2.41
C VAL A 129 -12.39 1.50 -3.54
N ASP A 130 -12.87 1.37 -4.78
CA ASP A 130 -12.14 1.69 -6.02
C ASP A 130 -10.73 1.06 -6.14
N TYR A 131 -10.62 -0.28 -5.95
CA TYR A 131 -9.37 -1.05 -6.09
C TYR A 131 -9.20 -1.78 -7.44
#